data_AF-A0A2M6YSS0-F1
#
_entry.id   AF-A0A2M6YSS0-F1
#
_cell.length_a   1.000
_cell.length_b   1.000
_cell.length_c   1.000
_cell.angle_alpha   90.00
_cell.angle_beta   90.00
_cell.angle_gamma   90.00
#
_symmetry.space_group_name_H-M   'P 1'
#
loop_
_entity.id
_entity.type
_entity.pdbx_description
1 polymer ?
#
loop_
_entity_poly.entity_id
_entity_poly.type
_entity_poly.pdbx_seq_one_letter_code
_entity_poly.pdbx_strand_id
1 'polypeptide(L)'
;MKDHLEAKDHYEALNYLYDFIEKDKRSTISEVFIRSIQSLIVRETDKQEAGKYRNGNVIITGSSHTPPDSSEIPALMEDLIKWIKNNEKKFHHIELSAIIHHKLVFIHPFFDGNGRTARLVMNLILMQKGYPIAMILKNDRKRYYDALDKADKGEYLPFINFIAQSVERSLNIYLKILLPQNKKKENYFPLSIISKKTPYSEKYLNLLARSGKLEAYKEKRNWLTSMEAVEQYIKNRMRRRKLSDK
;
A
#
# COMPACT_ATOMS: atom_id res chain seq x y z
N MET A 1 27.11 10.98 -9.28
CA MET A 1 26.45 11.42 -10.52
C MET A 1 25.29 10.48 -10.88
N LYS A 2 25.48 9.15 -10.92
CA LYS A 2 24.42 8.16 -11.20
C LYS A 2 23.20 8.24 -10.26
N ASP A 3 23.40 8.28 -8.94
CA ASP A 3 22.28 8.36 -7.96
C ASP A 3 21.37 9.59 -8.16
N HIS A 4 21.93 10.72 -8.60
CA HIS A 4 21.16 11.93 -8.87
C HIS A 4 20.26 11.77 -10.11
N LEU A 5 20.78 11.11 -11.16
CA LEU A 5 20.01 10.79 -12.37
C LEU A 5 18.90 9.79 -12.06
N GLU A 6 19.17 8.75 -11.27
CA GLU A 6 18.16 7.78 -10.84
C GLU A 6 17.02 8.44 -10.03
N ALA A 7 17.34 9.40 -9.18
CA ALA A 7 16.34 10.15 -8.43
C ALA A 7 15.47 11.03 -9.35
N LYS A 8 16.08 11.67 -10.36
CA LYS A 8 15.36 12.45 -11.38
C LYS A 8 14.43 11.55 -12.20
N ASP A 9 14.92 10.42 -12.70
CA ASP A 9 14.13 9.46 -13.49
C ASP A 9 12.96 8.91 -12.69
N HIS A 10 13.16 8.61 -11.40
CA HIS A 10 12.09 8.17 -10.51
C HIS A 10 11.05 9.27 -10.25
N TYR A 11 11.47 10.52 -10.14
CA TYR A 11 10.55 11.65 -9.99
C TYR A 11 9.69 11.84 -11.25
N GLU A 12 10.30 11.78 -12.43
CA GLU A 12 9.59 11.89 -13.70
C GLU A 12 8.62 10.74 -13.93
N ALA A 13 9.04 9.50 -13.61
CA ALA A 13 8.16 8.34 -13.70
C ALA A 13 6.96 8.43 -12.74
N LEU A 14 7.14 9.04 -11.56
CA LEU A 14 6.05 9.29 -10.63
C LEU A 14 5.07 10.36 -11.16
N ASN A 15 5.57 11.45 -11.73
CA ASN A 15 4.72 12.47 -12.37
C ASN A 15 3.92 11.87 -13.54
N TYR A 16 4.56 11.02 -14.34
CA TYR A 16 3.86 10.29 -15.40
C TYR A 16 2.71 9.44 -14.86
N LEU A 17 2.88 8.78 -13.70
CA LEU A 17 1.80 8.04 -13.03
C LEU A 17 0.63 8.95 -12.64
N TYR A 18 0.91 10.12 -12.07
CA TYR A 18 -0.13 11.08 -11.70
C TYR A 18 -0.92 11.55 -12.93
N ASP A 19 -0.22 12.00 -13.97
CA ASP A 19 -0.85 12.44 -15.22
C ASP A 19 -1.69 11.34 -15.87
N PHE A 20 -1.19 10.10 -15.83
CA PHE A 20 -1.86 8.94 -16.39
C PHE A 20 -3.16 8.62 -15.65
N ILE A 21 -3.16 8.67 -14.32
CA ILE A 21 -4.36 8.45 -13.49
C ILE A 21 -5.38 9.57 -13.67
N GLU A 22 -4.94 10.82 -13.83
CA GLU A 22 -5.84 11.95 -14.08
C GLU A 22 -6.56 11.82 -15.42
N LYS A 23 -5.85 11.39 -16.47
CA LYS A 23 -6.38 11.23 -17.82
C LYS A 23 -7.26 10.00 -17.98
N ASP A 24 -6.89 8.87 -17.36
CA ASP A 24 -7.67 7.63 -17.44
C ASP A 24 -7.57 6.81 -16.14
N LYS A 25 -8.60 6.94 -15.28
CA LYS A 25 -8.70 6.18 -14.04
C LYS A 25 -8.93 4.66 -14.24
N ARG A 26 -9.26 4.22 -15.46
CA ARG A 26 -9.63 2.82 -15.77
C ARG A 26 -8.63 2.11 -16.67
N SER A 27 -7.54 2.76 -17.03
CA SER A 27 -6.52 2.19 -17.89
C SER A 27 -6.00 0.87 -17.31
N THR A 28 -6.08 -0.20 -18.11
CA THR A 28 -5.59 -1.52 -17.72
C THR A 28 -4.08 -1.62 -17.87
N ILE A 29 -3.42 -2.32 -16.94
CA ILE A 29 -2.01 -2.65 -17.07
C ILE A 29 -1.80 -3.52 -18.32
N SER A 30 -0.83 -3.12 -19.15
CA SER A 30 -0.40 -3.82 -20.36
C SER A 30 1.11 -3.94 -20.37
N GLU A 31 1.64 -4.84 -21.21
CA GLU A 31 3.09 -4.94 -21.44
C GLU A 31 3.69 -3.63 -21.93
N VAL A 32 3.00 -2.95 -22.85
CA VAL A 32 3.41 -1.63 -23.36
C VAL A 32 3.57 -0.66 -22.20
N PHE A 33 2.59 -0.58 -21.31
CA PHE A 33 2.66 0.28 -20.13
C PHE A 33 3.87 -0.06 -19.24
N ILE A 34 4.07 -1.34 -18.91
CA ILE A 34 5.20 -1.77 -18.06
C ILE A 34 6.54 -1.38 -18.69
N ARG A 35 6.67 -1.55 -20.01
CA ARG A 35 7.86 -1.18 -20.78
C ARG A 35 8.06 0.33 -20.83
N SER A 36 6.99 1.12 -20.97
CA SER A 36 7.04 2.58 -20.90
C SER A 36 7.52 3.07 -19.53
N ILE A 37 7.01 2.48 -18.44
CA ILE A 37 7.48 2.81 -17.08
C ILE A 37 8.96 2.49 -16.92
N GLN A 38 9.41 1.31 -17.37
CA GLN A 38 10.82 0.97 -17.26
C GLN A 38 11.69 1.92 -18.11
N SER A 39 11.24 2.28 -19.30
CA SER A 39 11.93 3.24 -20.17
C SER A 39 12.13 4.60 -19.50
N LEU A 40 11.15 5.09 -18.73
CA LEU A 40 11.28 6.32 -17.94
C LEU A 40 12.28 6.16 -16.78
N ILE A 41 12.24 5.01 -16.09
CA ILE A 41 13.07 4.70 -14.92
C ILE A 41 14.57 4.62 -15.24
N VAL A 42 14.93 4.24 -16.46
CA VAL A 42 16.34 4.08 -16.87
C VAL A 42 16.76 5.08 -17.95
N ARG A 43 15.96 6.11 -18.23
CA ARG A 43 16.16 6.98 -19.40
C ARG A 43 17.54 7.63 -19.42
N GLU A 44 18.03 8.09 -18.27
CA GLU A 44 19.32 8.78 -18.16
C GLU A 44 20.45 7.82 -17.76
N THR A 45 20.14 6.58 -17.37
CA THR A 45 21.13 5.60 -16.89
C THR A 45 21.44 4.47 -17.88
N ASP A 46 20.46 4.06 -18.69
CA ASP A 46 20.56 2.96 -19.65
C ASP A 46 19.57 3.15 -20.82
N LYS A 47 19.83 4.16 -21.64
CA LYS A 47 18.95 4.56 -22.75
C LYS A 47 18.83 3.49 -23.84
N GLN A 48 19.85 2.65 -24.02
CA GLN A 48 19.87 1.66 -25.10
C GLN A 48 18.94 0.48 -24.81
N GLU A 49 18.84 0.08 -23.54
CA GLU A 49 17.99 -1.03 -23.08
C GLU A 49 16.62 -0.56 -22.55
N ALA A 50 16.37 0.76 -22.56
CA ALA A 50 15.12 1.35 -22.13
C ALA A 50 13.90 0.75 -22.87
N GLY A 51 13.00 0.16 -22.10
CA GLY A 51 11.77 -0.47 -22.54
C GLY A 51 11.96 -1.80 -23.28
N LYS A 52 13.17 -2.38 -23.32
CA LYS A 52 13.43 -3.65 -24.02
C LYS A 52 13.57 -4.80 -23.03
N TYR A 53 12.96 -5.95 -23.32
CA TYR A 53 13.24 -7.15 -22.55
C TYR A 53 14.70 -7.55 -22.72
N ARG A 54 15.31 -8.01 -21.63
CA ARG A 54 16.68 -8.51 -21.68
C ARG A 54 16.76 -9.69 -22.64
N ASN A 55 17.85 -9.75 -23.39
CA ASN A 55 18.17 -10.83 -24.33
C ASN A 55 19.27 -11.76 -23.79
N GLY A 56 19.56 -11.67 -22.49
CA GLY A 56 20.54 -12.50 -21.81
C GLY A 56 20.14 -12.77 -20.37
N ASN A 57 20.78 -13.78 -19.76
CA ASN A 57 20.53 -14.17 -18.38
C ASN A 57 21.27 -13.26 -17.40
N VAL A 58 20.68 -13.07 -16.22
CA VAL A 58 21.16 -12.14 -15.21
C VAL A 58 21.12 -12.77 -13.83
N ILE A 59 21.98 -12.29 -12.93
CA ILE A 59 22.00 -12.67 -11.51
C ILE A 59 21.61 -11.44 -10.69
N ILE A 60 20.68 -11.62 -9.75
CA ILE A 60 20.25 -10.55 -8.86
C ILE A 60 21.18 -10.52 -7.64
N THR A 61 22.02 -9.47 -7.54
CA THR A 61 22.92 -9.33 -6.40
C THR A 61 22.14 -9.27 -5.08
N GLY A 62 22.46 -10.19 -4.17
CA GLY A 62 21.85 -10.25 -2.83
C GLY A 62 20.48 -10.93 -2.77
N SER A 63 20.06 -11.62 -3.82
CA SER A 63 18.91 -12.53 -3.80
C SER A 63 19.37 -13.96 -4.09
N SER A 64 18.66 -14.93 -3.53
CA SER A 64 18.85 -16.36 -3.85
C SER A 64 18.04 -16.81 -5.07
N HIS A 65 17.19 -15.93 -5.61
CA HIS A 65 16.36 -16.17 -6.77
C HIS A 65 17.17 -16.11 -8.07
N THR A 66 16.99 -17.11 -8.92
CA THR A 66 17.49 -17.14 -10.28
C THR A 66 16.34 -16.82 -11.23
N PRO A 67 16.37 -15.68 -11.95
CA PRO A 67 15.34 -15.34 -12.92
C PRO A 67 15.20 -16.39 -14.04
N PRO A 68 14.01 -16.49 -14.68
CA PRO A 68 13.79 -17.34 -15.86
C PRO A 68 14.77 -17.05 -17.01
N ASP A 69 14.84 -17.93 -18.01
CA ASP A 69 15.68 -17.66 -19.18
C ASP A 69 15.13 -16.46 -19.96
N SER A 70 16.03 -15.67 -20.57
CA SER A 70 15.63 -14.51 -21.38
C SER A 70 14.65 -14.85 -22.51
N SER A 71 14.74 -16.06 -23.08
CA SER A 71 13.84 -16.55 -24.13
C SER A 71 12.40 -16.79 -23.64
N GLU A 72 12.19 -16.99 -22.34
CA GLU A 72 10.88 -17.25 -21.73
C GLU A 72 10.13 -15.95 -21.37
N ILE A 73 10.85 -14.83 -21.27
CA ILE A 73 10.29 -13.55 -20.78
C ILE A 73 9.04 -13.11 -21.55
N PRO A 74 9.02 -13.10 -22.91
CA PRO A 74 7.85 -12.63 -23.64
C PRO A 74 6.58 -13.41 -23.27
N ALA A 75 6.67 -14.74 -23.19
CA ALA A 75 5.55 -15.60 -22.83
C ALA A 75 5.11 -15.38 -21.36
N LEU A 76 6.07 -15.28 -20.43
CA LEU A 76 5.79 -15.04 -19.02
C LEU A 76 5.14 -13.68 -18.76
N MET A 77 5.53 -12.65 -19.52
CA MET A 77 4.93 -11.33 -19.45
C MET A 77 3.51 -11.31 -20.01
N GLU A 78 3.27 -12.01 -21.13
CA GLU A 78 1.92 -12.19 -21.68
C GLU A 78 1.01 -12.91 -20.67
N ASP A 79 1.51 -13.98 -20.04
CA ASP A 79 0.80 -14.74 -19.01
C ASP A 79 0.54 -13.90 -17.76
N LEU A 80 1.47 -13.03 -17.36
CA LEU A 80 1.24 -12.07 -16.29
C LEU A 80 0.07 -11.14 -16.63
N ILE A 81 0.01 -10.58 -17.83
CA ILE A 81 -1.10 -9.70 -18.23
C ILE A 81 -2.44 -10.46 -18.24
N LYS A 82 -2.47 -11.69 -18.77
CA LYS A 82 -3.66 -12.55 -18.72
C LYS A 82 -4.09 -12.82 -17.28
N TRP A 83 -3.12 -13.15 -16.42
CA TRP A 83 -3.37 -13.39 -15.00
C TRP A 83 -3.96 -12.15 -14.31
N ILE A 84 -3.44 -10.95 -14.57
CA ILE A 84 -3.96 -9.69 -14.01
C ILE A 84 -5.44 -9.53 -14.38
N LYS A 85 -5.78 -9.63 -15.67
CA LYS A 85 -7.16 -9.48 -16.17
C LYS A 85 -8.12 -10.48 -15.53
N ASN A 86 -7.68 -11.73 -15.35
CA ASN A 86 -8.51 -12.80 -14.79
C ASN A 86 -8.72 -12.71 -13.28
N ASN A 87 -7.93 -11.88 -12.58
CA ASN A 87 -7.89 -11.83 -11.13
C ASN A 87 -8.21 -10.45 -10.54
N GLU A 88 -8.33 -9.40 -11.37
CA GLU A 88 -8.61 -8.03 -10.91
C GLU A 88 -9.84 -7.92 -9.99
N LYS A 89 -10.88 -8.70 -10.28
CA LYS A 89 -12.14 -8.71 -9.51
C LYS A 89 -12.18 -9.75 -8.38
N LYS A 90 -11.17 -10.61 -8.28
CA LYS A 90 -11.14 -11.74 -7.33
C LYS A 90 -10.39 -11.44 -6.05
N PHE A 91 -9.37 -10.59 -6.12
CA PHE A 91 -8.51 -10.24 -5.00
C PHE A 91 -8.83 -8.85 -4.45
N HIS A 92 -8.53 -8.65 -3.17
CA HIS A 92 -8.48 -7.30 -2.63
C HIS A 92 -7.35 -6.50 -3.33
N HIS A 93 -7.53 -5.20 -3.52
CA HIS A 93 -6.61 -4.38 -4.32
C HIS A 93 -5.17 -4.36 -3.79
N ILE A 94 -4.99 -4.39 -2.47
CA ILE A 94 -3.65 -4.50 -1.86
C ILE A 94 -3.02 -5.87 -2.18
N GLU A 95 -3.78 -6.96 -2.08
CA GLU A 95 -3.29 -8.31 -2.39
C GLU A 95 -2.90 -8.43 -3.86
N LEU A 96 -3.79 -7.98 -4.76
CA LEU A 96 -3.55 -7.95 -6.20
C LEU A 96 -2.27 -7.19 -6.52
N SER A 97 -2.12 -5.97 -5.97
CA SER A 97 -0.95 -5.13 -6.23
C SER A 97 0.34 -5.77 -5.72
N ALA A 98 0.33 -6.41 -4.55
CA ALA A 98 1.47 -7.12 -4.00
C ALA A 98 1.86 -8.35 -4.83
N ILE A 99 0.89 -9.15 -5.29
CA ILE A 99 1.17 -10.33 -6.12
C ILE A 99 1.73 -9.91 -7.49
N ILE A 100 1.18 -8.85 -8.11
CA ILE A 100 1.69 -8.31 -9.38
C ILE A 100 3.12 -7.81 -9.21
N HIS A 101 3.38 -7.06 -8.15
CA HIS A 101 4.73 -6.62 -7.81
C HIS A 101 5.70 -7.81 -7.75
N HIS A 102 5.37 -8.83 -6.96
CA HIS A 102 6.22 -10.01 -6.81
C HIS A 102 6.44 -10.71 -8.14
N LYS A 103 5.38 -11.02 -8.89
CA LYS A 103 5.47 -11.70 -10.20
C LYS A 103 6.37 -10.94 -11.17
N LEU A 104 6.28 -9.62 -11.22
CA LEU A 104 7.13 -8.82 -12.12
C LEU A 104 8.60 -8.85 -11.70
N VAL A 105 8.90 -8.75 -10.40
CA VAL A 105 10.28 -8.87 -9.90
C VAL A 105 10.84 -10.28 -10.11
N PHE A 106 9.99 -11.30 -9.98
CA PHE A 106 10.34 -12.71 -10.18
C PHE A 106 10.71 -13.00 -11.64
N ILE A 107 9.90 -12.54 -12.61
CA ILE A 107 10.19 -12.66 -14.05
C ILE A 107 11.49 -11.91 -14.40
N HIS A 108 11.72 -10.76 -13.76
CA HIS A 108 12.89 -9.92 -13.97
C HIS A 108 13.15 -9.57 -15.45
N PRO A 109 12.17 -8.94 -16.14
CA PRO A 109 12.17 -8.85 -17.60
C PRO A 109 13.22 -7.91 -18.22
N PHE A 110 13.83 -7.02 -17.43
CA PHE A 110 14.76 -5.99 -17.93
C PHE A 110 16.18 -6.18 -17.39
N PHE A 111 17.20 -5.59 -18.02
CA PHE A 111 18.57 -5.59 -17.48
C PHE A 111 18.71 -4.73 -16.19
N ASP A 112 18.01 -3.59 -16.13
CA ASP A 112 17.94 -2.73 -14.95
C ASP A 112 16.52 -2.16 -14.78
N GLY A 113 16.22 -1.67 -13.58
CA GLY A 113 14.99 -0.97 -13.26
C GLY A 113 13.86 -1.87 -12.74
N ASN A 114 14.01 -3.20 -12.75
CA ASN A 114 12.94 -4.15 -12.40
C ASN A 114 12.22 -3.83 -11.08
N GLY A 115 12.99 -3.61 -10.00
CA GLY A 115 12.40 -3.27 -8.70
C GLY A 115 11.72 -1.89 -8.68
N ARG A 116 12.26 -0.90 -9.41
CA ARG A 116 11.68 0.46 -9.52
C ARG A 116 10.38 0.40 -10.33
N THR A 117 10.40 -0.28 -11.46
CA THR A 117 9.22 -0.55 -12.31
C THR A 117 8.13 -1.29 -11.54
N ALA A 118 8.46 -2.36 -10.81
CA ALA A 118 7.49 -3.12 -10.04
C ALA A 118 6.82 -2.30 -8.94
N ARG A 119 7.57 -1.44 -8.23
CA ARG A 119 7.00 -0.51 -7.26
C ARG A 119 6.07 0.52 -7.89
N LEU A 120 6.40 1.04 -9.07
CA LEU A 120 5.53 1.98 -9.78
C LEU A 120 4.25 1.29 -10.28
N VAL A 121 4.37 0.13 -10.92
CA VAL A 121 3.19 -0.64 -11.40
C VAL A 121 2.27 -1.01 -10.24
N MET A 122 2.82 -1.46 -9.11
CA MET A 122 2.06 -1.71 -7.89
C MET A 122 1.32 -0.45 -7.40
N ASN A 123 2.02 0.68 -7.33
CA ASN A 123 1.44 1.93 -6.84
C ASN A 123 0.40 2.52 -7.78
N LEU A 124 0.53 2.34 -9.10
CA LEU A 124 -0.53 2.70 -10.04
C LEU A 124 -1.87 2.04 -9.64
N ILE A 125 -1.86 0.72 -9.40
CA ILE A 125 -3.08 -0.02 -9.03
C ILE A 125 -3.67 0.51 -7.73
N LEU A 126 -2.81 0.71 -6.73
CA LEU A 126 -3.22 1.27 -5.44
C LEU A 126 -3.87 2.65 -5.61
N MET A 127 -3.22 3.55 -6.36
CA MET A 127 -3.70 4.90 -6.59
C MET A 127 -5.00 4.95 -7.41
N GLN A 128 -5.14 4.11 -8.45
CA GLN A 128 -6.39 3.98 -9.21
C GLN A 128 -7.57 3.57 -8.33
N LYS A 129 -7.31 2.86 -7.21
CA LYS A 129 -8.33 2.45 -6.24
C LYS A 129 -8.40 3.38 -5.01
N GLY A 130 -7.71 4.52 -5.05
CA GLY A 130 -7.77 5.56 -4.01
C GLY A 130 -6.88 5.30 -2.79
N TYR A 131 -5.98 4.31 -2.83
CA TYR A 131 -4.98 4.12 -1.80
C TYR A 131 -3.80 5.08 -2.01
N PRO A 132 -3.13 5.53 -0.93
CA PRO A 132 -1.89 6.25 -1.07
C PRO A 132 -0.78 5.32 -1.58
N ILE A 133 0.28 5.94 -2.09
CA ILE A 133 1.52 5.25 -2.46
C ILE A 133 2.04 4.44 -1.27
N ALA A 134 2.28 3.15 -1.48
CA ALA A 134 2.98 2.28 -0.54
C ALA A 134 4.48 2.59 -0.58
N MET A 135 4.97 3.31 0.43
CA MET A 135 6.39 3.62 0.57
C MET A 135 7.14 2.46 1.23
N ILE A 136 8.03 1.81 0.47
CA ILE A 136 8.99 0.81 0.98
C ILE A 136 10.27 1.55 1.39
N LEU A 137 10.52 1.67 2.69
CA LEU A 137 11.65 2.44 3.21
C LEU A 137 12.98 1.68 3.11
N LYS A 138 14.08 2.42 3.00
CA LYS A 138 15.44 1.86 2.98
C LYS A 138 15.73 0.94 4.18
N ASN A 139 15.23 1.30 5.36
CA ASN A 139 15.42 0.51 6.59
C ASN A 139 14.63 -0.80 6.58
N ASP A 140 13.59 -0.93 5.74
CA ASP A 140 12.82 -2.16 5.57
C ASP A 140 13.44 -3.12 4.55
N ARG A 141 14.58 -2.79 3.94
CA ARG A 141 15.19 -3.54 2.83
C ARG A 141 15.30 -5.05 3.14
N LYS A 142 15.80 -5.41 4.32
CA LYS A 142 15.94 -6.83 4.71
C LYS A 142 14.56 -7.52 4.75
N ARG A 143 13.59 -6.93 5.46
CA ARG A 143 12.22 -7.46 5.58
C ARG A 143 11.54 -7.60 4.21
N TYR A 144 11.80 -6.68 3.31
CA TYR A 144 11.30 -6.71 1.94
C TYR A 144 11.84 -7.92 1.16
N TYR A 145 13.15 -8.15 1.16
CA TYR A 145 13.74 -9.32 0.50
C TYR A 145 13.33 -10.64 1.17
N ASP A 146 13.33 -10.70 2.51
CA ASP A 146 12.87 -11.90 3.25
C ASP A 146 11.41 -12.26 2.90
N ALA A 147 10.57 -11.27 2.60
CA ALA A 147 9.19 -11.50 2.20
C ALA A 147 9.05 -11.91 0.73
N LEU A 148 9.91 -11.39 -0.17
CA LEU A 148 9.99 -11.85 -1.56
C LEU A 148 10.46 -13.31 -1.64
N ASP A 149 11.51 -13.68 -0.90
CA ASP A 149 12.05 -15.04 -0.87
C ASP A 149 11.01 -16.09 -0.41
N LYS A 150 10.05 -15.68 0.43
CA LYS A 150 8.90 -16.51 0.81
C LYS A 150 7.86 -16.59 -0.30
N ALA A 151 7.56 -15.47 -0.95
CA ALA A 151 6.64 -15.42 -2.07
C ALA A 151 7.16 -16.23 -3.29
N ASP A 152 8.48 -16.32 -3.49
CA ASP A 152 9.12 -17.19 -4.49
C ASP A 152 8.75 -18.68 -4.27
N LYS A 153 8.50 -19.07 -3.02
CA LYS A 153 8.07 -20.43 -2.62
C LYS A 153 6.55 -20.60 -2.61
N GLY A 154 5.80 -19.60 -3.08
CA GLY A 154 4.33 -19.58 -3.09
C GLY A 154 3.70 -19.05 -1.80
N GLU A 155 4.50 -18.68 -0.78
CA GLU A 155 4.00 -18.08 0.46
C GLU A 155 3.84 -16.56 0.30
N TYR A 156 2.74 -16.12 -0.33
CA TYR A 156 2.51 -14.69 -0.61
C TYR A 156 2.10 -13.85 0.60
N LEU A 157 1.49 -14.45 1.63
CA LEU A 157 0.91 -13.73 2.76
C LEU A 157 1.91 -12.80 3.49
N PRO A 158 3.17 -13.19 3.76
CA PRO A 158 4.19 -12.29 4.31
C PRO A 158 4.42 -11.05 3.46
N PHE A 159 4.48 -11.19 2.13
CA PHE A 159 4.69 -10.07 1.21
C PHE A 159 3.46 -9.17 1.11
N ILE A 160 2.26 -9.75 1.03
CA ILE A 160 1.00 -9.01 1.08
C ILE A 160 0.92 -8.16 2.36
N ASN A 161 1.20 -8.76 3.52
CA ASN A 161 1.19 -8.05 4.80
C ASN A 161 2.24 -6.93 4.85
N PHE A 162 3.42 -7.16 4.27
CA PHE A 162 4.47 -6.14 4.16
C PHE A 162 4.01 -4.92 3.35
N ILE A 163 3.35 -5.14 2.21
CA ILE A 163 2.78 -4.06 1.40
C ILE A 163 1.62 -3.38 2.12
N ALA A 164 0.72 -4.13 2.77
CA ALA A 164 -0.37 -3.57 3.56
C ALA A 164 0.14 -2.63 4.67
N GLN A 165 1.19 -3.02 5.40
CA GLN A 165 1.84 -2.17 6.41
C GLN A 165 2.47 -0.92 5.79
N SER A 166 3.00 -1.02 4.57
CA SER A 166 3.57 0.13 3.85
C SER A 166 2.48 1.13 3.43
N VAL A 167 1.31 0.64 3.02
CA VAL A 167 0.11 1.47 2.74
C VAL A 167 -0.39 2.11 4.03
N GLU A 168 -0.56 1.34 5.11
CA GLU A 168 -1.01 1.83 6.42
C GLU A 168 -0.10 2.93 6.96
N ARG A 169 1.22 2.73 6.90
CA ARG A 169 2.20 3.76 7.28
C ARG A 169 2.00 5.04 6.48
N SER A 170 1.79 4.91 5.18
CA SER A 170 1.62 6.07 4.30
C SER A 170 0.32 6.80 4.65
N LEU A 171 -0.80 6.09 4.84
CA LEU A 171 -2.06 6.64 5.34
C LEU A 171 -1.87 7.41 6.66
N ASN A 172 -1.16 6.83 7.63
CA ASN A 172 -0.90 7.47 8.92
C ASN A 172 -0.10 8.78 8.77
N ILE A 173 0.85 8.85 7.84
CA ILE A 173 1.58 10.08 7.52
C ILE A 173 0.63 11.13 6.94
N TYR A 174 -0.19 10.77 5.95
CA TYR A 174 -1.18 11.68 5.36
C TYR A 174 -2.16 12.21 6.41
N LEU A 175 -2.73 11.32 7.24
CA LEU A 175 -3.66 11.71 8.31
C LEU A 175 -2.99 12.66 9.31
N LYS A 176 -1.74 12.42 9.69
CA LYS A 176 -0.99 13.30 10.61
C LYS A 176 -0.78 14.71 10.04
N ILE A 177 -0.63 14.84 8.72
CA ILE A 177 -0.41 16.12 8.03
C ILE A 177 -1.73 16.85 7.78
N LEU A 178 -2.75 16.14 7.28
CA LEU A 178 -4.03 16.72 6.85
C LEU A 178 -4.96 17.04 8.02
N LEU A 179 -4.91 16.24 9.10
CA LEU A 179 -5.70 16.52 10.28
C LEU A 179 -4.98 17.61 11.08
N PRO A 180 -5.62 18.77 11.34
CA PRO A 180 -5.00 19.82 12.13
C PRO A 180 -4.58 19.25 13.49
N GLN A 181 -3.30 19.43 13.85
CA GLN A 181 -2.76 19.16 15.19
C GLN A 181 -3.44 20.01 16.28
N ASN A 182 -4.36 20.90 15.88
CA ASN A 182 -5.16 21.81 16.69
C ASN A 182 -6.58 21.30 17.04
N LYS A 183 -6.93 20.03 16.77
CA LYS A 183 -7.87 19.41 17.72
C LYS A 183 -7.11 19.34 19.04
N LYS A 184 -7.59 20.02 20.10
CA LYS A 184 -7.15 19.78 21.49
C LYS A 184 -6.79 18.30 21.55
N LYS A 185 -5.54 17.92 21.84
CA LYS A 185 -5.14 16.51 21.99
C LYS A 185 -6.26 15.85 22.79
N GLU A 186 -7.14 15.13 22.11
CA GLU A 186 -8.23 14.45 22.79
C GLU A 186 -7.48 13.39 23.56
N ASN A 187 -7.35 13.61 24.87
CA ASN A 187 -6.60 12.69 25.69
C ASN A 187 -7.44 11.42 25.76
N TYR A 188 -7.01 10.43 25.00
CA TYR A 188 -7.57 9.10 25.03
C TYR A 188 -7.10 8.43 26.31
N PHE A 189 -8.06 8.01 27.13
CA PHE A 189 -7.77 7.29 28.37
C PHE A 189 -8.40 5.90 28.30
N PRO A 190 -7.81 4.91 28.99
CA PRO A 190 -8.45 3.62 29.20
C PRO A 190 -9.88 3.77 29.72
N LEU A 191 -10.78 2.87 29.31
CA LEU A 191 -12.18 2.88 29.76
C LEU A 191 -12.32 2.84 31.29
N SER A 192 -11.36 2.24 31.99
CA SER A 192 -11.28 2.23 33.46
C SER A 192 -11.08 3.62 34.08
N ILE A 193 -10.49 4.57 33.35
CA ILE A 193 -10.34 5.97 33.77
C ILE A 193 -11.58 6.78 33.38
N ILE A 194 -12.07 6.59 32.16
CA ILE A 194 -13.24 7.32 31.64
C ILE A 194 -14.51 6.99 32.43
N SER A 195 -14.68 5.72 32.82
CA SER A 195 -15.84 5.29 33.62
C SER A 195 -15.93 5.99 34.98
N LYS A 196 -14.79 6.42 35.56
CA LYS A 196 -14.77 7.20 36.81
C LYS A 196 -15.23 8.65 36.64
N LYS A 197 -15.20 9.16 35.41
CA LYS A 197 -15.54 10.56 35.08
C LYS A 197 -16.88 10.69 34.35
N THR A 198 -17.59 9.59 34.15
CA THR A 198 -18.82 9.52 33.35
C THR A 198 -19.88 8.71 34.09
N PRO A 199 -21.17 8.86 33.77
CA PRO A 199 -22.24 8.07 34.40
C PRO A 199 -22.29 6.60 33.94
N TYR A 200 -21.31 6.14 33.17
CA TYR A 200 -21.31 4.81 32.54
C TYR A 200 -20.19 3.93 33.09
N SER A 201 -20.55 2.69 33.43
CA SER A 201 -19.57 1.70 33.89
C SER A 201 -18.59 1.32 32.77
N GLU A 202 -17.38 0.90 33.15
CA GLU A 202 -16.37 0.43 32.19
C GLU A 202 -16.92 -0.70 31.30
N LYS A 203 -17.68 -1.64 31.88
CA LYS A 203 -18.33 -2.74 31.15
C LYS A 203 -19.28 -2.22 30.07
N TYR A 204 -20.05 -1.18 30.37
CA TYR A 204 -20.98 -0.58 29.41
C TYR A 204 -20.24 0.18 28.31
N LEU A 205 -19.22 0.97 28.66
CA LEU A 205 -18.38 1.66 27.67
C LEU A 205 -17.66 0.66 26.75
N ASN A 206 -17.22 -0.47 27.29
CA ASN A 206 -16.56 -1.53 26.52
C ASN A 206 -17.52 -2.15 25.49
N LEU A 207 -18.76 -2.41 25.90
CA LEU A 207 -19.81 -2.87 24.99
C LEU A 207 -20.04 -1.86 23.84
N LEU A 208 -20.12 -0.56 24.16
CA LEU A 208 -20.31 0.48 23.14
C LEU A 208 -19.13 0.56 22.17
N ALA A 209 -17.90 0.57 22.68
CA ALA A 209 -16.68 0.58 21.87
C ALA A 209 -16.62 -0.63 20.93
N ARG A 210 -16.88 -1.85 21.43
CA ARG A 210 -16.90 -3.07 20.62
C ARG A 210 -18.00 -3.08 19.56
N SER A 211 -19.13 -2.44 19.85
CA SER A 211 -20.26 -2.32 18.91
C SER A 211 -20.11 -1.17 17.91
N GLY A 212 -19.03 -0.39 17.99
CA GLY A 212 -18.81 0.80 17.13
C GLY A 212 -19.72 1.98 17.43
N LYS A 213 -20.47 1.96 18.54
CA LYS A 213 -21.40 3.04 18.93
C LYS A 213 -20.74 4.17 19.71
N LEU A 214 -19.48 3.98 20.12
CA LEU A 214 -18.66 4.94 20.82
C LEU A 214 -17.31 5.01 20.10
N GLU A 215 -16.85 6.23 19.80
CA GLU A 215 -15.53 6.46 19.23
C GLU A 215 -14.44 6.04 20.22
N ALA A 216 -13.73 4.97 19.88
CA ALA A 216 -12.71 4.36 20.71
C ALA A 216 -11.76 3.55 19.83
N TYR A 217 -10.50 3.41 20.26
CA TYR A 217 -9.54 2.50 19.62
C TYR A 217 -8.91 1.59 20.65
N LYS A 218 -8.32 0.48 20.18
CA LYS A 218 -7.68 -0.50 21.04
C LYS A 218 -6.17 -0.32 21.00
N GLU A 219 -5.56 -0.09 22.15
CA GLU A 219 -4.11 -0.05 22.32
C GLU A 219 -3.66 -1.19 23.25
N LYS A 220 -2.83 -2.10 22.73
CA LYS A 220 -2.45 -3.34 23.40
C LYS A 220 -3.70 -4.14 23.84
N ARG A 221 -3.98 -4.19 25.14
CA ARG A 221 -5.11 -4.95 25.73
C ARG A 221 -6.29 -4.06 26.12
N ASN A 222 -6.15 -2.74 26.03
CA ASN A 222 -7.12 -1.80 26.56
C ASN A 222 -7.86 -1.08 25.43
N TRP A 223 -9.15 -0.84 25.64
CA TRP A 223 -9.88 0.14 24.85
C TRP A 223 -9.65 1.52 25.43
N LEU A 224 -9.40 2.50 24.57
CA LEU A 224 -9.24 3.89 24.93
C LEU A 224 -10.30 4.71 24.20
N THR A 225 -10.85 5.70 24.91
CA THR A 225 -11.80 6.67 24.36
C THR A 225 -11.51 8.04 24.96
N SER A 226 -12.06 9.10 24.37
CA SER A 226 -11.97 10.46 24.89
C SER A 226 -13.21 10.82 25.70
N MET A 227 -13.09 11.82 26.57
CA MET A 227 -14.26 12.36 27.29
C MET A 227 -15.29 12.95 26.32
N GLU A 228 -14.79 13.60 25.26
CA GLU A 228 -15.60 14.23 24.23
C GLU A 228 -16.45 13.20 23.46
N ALA A 229 -15.88 12.04 23.12
CA ALA A 229 -16.61 10.93 22.50
C ALA A 229 -17.78 10.44 23.36
N VAL A 230 -17.59 10.33 24.68
CA VAL A 230 -18.66 9.92 25.60
C VAL A 230 -19.74 11.01 25.72
N GLU A 231 -19.35 12.28 25.80
CA GLU A 231 -20.29 13.40 25.83
C GLU A 231 -21.13 13.49 24.55
N GLN A 232 -20.51 13.28 23.38
CA GLN A 232 -21.21 13.24 22.10
C GLN A 232 -22.22 12.08 22.05
N TYR A 233 -21.83 10.90 22.54
CA TYR A 233 -22.75 9.75 22.65
C TYR A 233 -23.97 10.09 23.53
N ILE A 234 -23.75 10.71 24.71
CA ILE A 234 -24.83 11.13 25.62
C ILE A 234 -25.76 12.13 24.92
N LYS A 235 -25.20 13.16 24.28
CA LYS A 235 -25.97 14.19 23.54
C LYS A 235 -26.82 13.56 22.44
N ASN A 236 -26.27 12.65 21.65
CA ASN A 236 -26.98 11.97 20.57
C ASN A 236 -28.10 11.06 21.09
N ARG A 237 -27.86 10.36 22.21
CA ARG A 237 -28.88 9.54 22.86
C ARG A 237 -30.04 10.37 23.43
N MET A 238 -29.74 11.52 24.03
CA MET A 238 -30.74 12.46 24.54
C MET A 238 -31.59 13.06 23.42
N ARG A 239 -30.98 13.42 22.28
CA ARG A 239 -31.70 13.91 21.09
C ARG A 239 -32.67 12.86 20.53
N ARG A 240 -32.26 11.60 20.47
CA ARG A 240 -33.13 10.50 19.99
C ARG A 240 -34.32 10.23 20.90
N ARG A 241 -34.18 10.37 22.22
CA ARG A 241 -35.31 10.25 23.18
C ARG A 241 -36.32 11.39 23.03
N LYS A 242 -35.88 12.64 22.88
CA LYS A 242 -36.79 13.78 22.67
C LYS A 242 -37.61 13.71 21.37
N LEU A 243 -37.14 12.96 20.37
CA LEU A 243 -37.84 12.74 19.11
C LEU A 243 -38.82 11.55 19.17
N SER A 244 -38.67 10.65 20.15
CA SER A 244 -39.61 9.52 20.36
C SER A 244 -40.76 9.83 21.30
N ASP A 245 -40.68 10.96 22.02
CA ASP A 245 -41.70 11.43 22.97
C ASP A 245 -42.61 12.53 22.37
N LYS A 246 -42.54 12.75 21.06
CA LYS A 246 -43.46 13.60 20.27
C LYS A 246 -44.27 12.73 19.32
#